data_AF-A0A932UZX6-F1
#
_entry.id   AF-A0A932UZX6-F1
#
_cell.length_a   1.000
_cell.length_b   1.000
_cell.length_c   1.000
_cell.angle_alpha   90.00
_cell.angle_beta   90.00
_cell.angle_gamma   90.00
#
_symmetry.space_group_name_H-M   'P 1'
#
loop_
_entity.id
_entity.type
_entity.pdbx_description
1 polymer ?
#
loop_
_entity_poly.entity_id
_entity_poly.type
_entity_poly.pdbx_seq_one_letter_code
_entity_poly.pdbx_strand_id
1 'polypeptide(L)' 'MEKLMGFVGATVGSLAGWYLGDLVGFMTAALLSIVGTAVGLWGGRRLAREWLES' A
#
# COMPACT_ATOMS: atom_id res chain seq x y z
N MET A 1 0.25 3.37 -17.34
CA MET A 1 1.04 2.57 -16.37
C MET A 1 0.57 2.77 -14.94
N GLU A 2 0.22 4.00 -14.55
CA GLU A 2 -0.23 4.38 -13.21
C GLU A 2 -1.41 3.56 -12.65
N LYS A 3 -2.41 3.25 -13.48
CA LYS A 3 -3.56 2.40 -13.09
C LYS A 3 -3.17 0.96 -12.72
N LEU A 4 -2.16 0.40 -13.41
CA LEU A 4 -1.64 -0.94 -13.14
C LEU A 4 -0.83 -0.96 -11.84
N MET A 5 0.00 0.06 -11.62
CA MET A 5 0.75 0.22 -10.37
C MET A 5 -0.19 0.44 -9.16
N GLY A 6 -1.26 1.23 -9.33
CA GLY A 6 -2.30 1.39 -8.32
C GLY A 6 -3.06 0.09 -8.04
N PHE A 7 -3.36 -0.70 -9.07
CA PHE A 7 -4.02 -1.99 -8.93
C PHE A 7 -3.16 -3.04 -8.22
N VAL A 8 -1.86 -3.08 -8.54
CA VAL A 8 -0.89 -3.97 -7.88
C VAL A 8 -0.70 -3.55 -6.42
N GLY A 9 -0.54 -2.25 -6.15
CA GLY A 9 -0.45 -1.72 -4.79
C GLY A 9 -1.70 -2.00 -3.96
N ALA A 10 -2.90 -1.85 -4.54
CA ALA A 10 -4.17 -2.17 -3.88
C ALA A 10 -4.32 -3.66 -3.61
N THR A 11 -3.91 -4.52 -4.54
CA THR A 11 -3.99 -5.98 -4.40
C THR A 11 -3.02 -6.48 -3.32
N VAL A 12 -1.76 -6.04 -3.37
CA VAL A 12 -0.73 -6.43 -2.38
C VAL A 12 -1.06 -5.83 -1.01
N GLY A 13 -1.50 -4.57 -0.94
CA GLY A 13 -1.91 -3.93 0.31
C GLY A 13 -3.14 -4.61 0.95
N SER A 14 -4.10 -5.05 0.14
CA SER A 14 -5.27 -5.79 0.63
C SER A 14 -4.91 -7.19 1.13
N LEU A 15 -4.08 -7.93 0.38
CA LEU A 15 -3.62 -9.26 0.78
C LEU A 15 -2.76 -9.20 2.05
N ALA A 16 -1.83 -8.24 2.12
CA ALA A 16 -1.00 -8.02 3.29
C ALA A 16 -1.85 -7.58 4.49
N GLY A 17 -2.81 -6.67 4.29
CA GLY A 17 -3.72 -6.21 5.35
C GLY A 17 -4.60 -7.32 5.93
N TRP A 18 -5.08 -8.25 5.10
CA TRP A 18 -5.84 -9.42 5.56
C TRP A 18 -4.95 -10.41 6.31
N TYR A 19 -3.77 -10.74 5.77
CA TYR A 19 -2.86 -11.70 6.38
C TYR A 19 -2.30 -11.20 7.73
N LEU A 20 -1.90 -9.92 7.79
CA LEU A 20 -1.47 -9.28 9.03
C LEU A 20 -2.65 -9.01 9.99
N GLY A 21 -3.87 -8.91 9.49
CA GLY A 21 -5.07 -8.80 10.31
C GLY A 21 -5.49 -10.08 11.00
N ASP A 22 -5.31 -11.21 10.33
CA ASP A 22 -5.60 -12.54 10.86
C ASP A 22 -4.61 -12.94 11.98
N LEU A 23 -3.32 -12.56 11.84
CA LEU A 23 -2.26 -12.88 12.80
C LEU A 23 -2.30 -12.04 14.09
N VAL A 24 -2.86 -10.83 14.07
CA VAL A 24 -2.68 -9.84 15.15
C VAL A 24 -3.99 -9.16 15.60
N GLY A 25 -5.13 -9.57 15.02
CA GLY A 25 -6.47 -9.06 15.34
C GLY A 25 -6.92 -7.88 14.46
N PHE A 26 -8.24 -7.72 14.31
CA PHE A 26 -8.90 -6.76 13.41
C PHE A 26 -8.41 -5.30 13.55
N MET A 27 -8.08 -4.88 14.78
CA MET A 27 -7.59 -3.52 15.06
C MET A 27 -6.18 -3.29 14.49
N THR A 28 -5.34 -4.32 14.51
CA THR A 28 -3.98 -4.30 13.95
C THR A 28 -4.03 -4.36 12.42
N ALA A 29 -4.99 -5.12 11.85
CA ALA A 29 -5.31 -5.09 10.42
C ALA A 29 -5.63 -3.66 9.96
N ALA A 30 -6.50 -2.96 10.71
CA ALA A 30 -6.90 -1.60 10.39
C ALA A 30 -5.72 -0.62 10.47
N LEU A 31 -4.90 -0.71 11.53
CA LEU A 31 -3.70 0.11 11.68
C LEU A 31 -2.67 -0.15 10.58
N LEU A 32 -2.40 -1.41 10.25
CA LEU A 32 -1.48 -1.77 9.15
C LEU A 32 -2.02 -1.38 7.78
N SER A 33 -3.34 -1.40 7.58
CA SER A 33 -3.96 -0.93 6.35
C SER A 33 -3.80 0.58 6.19
N ILE A 34 -3.98 1.36 7.28
CA ILE A 34 -3.74 2.81 7.28
C ILE A 34 -2.26 3.12 7.05
N VAL A 35 -1.36 2.45 7.78
CA VAL A 35 0.10 2.64 7.66
C VAL A 35 0.59 2.19 6.29
N GLY A 36 0.15 1.04 5.79
CA GLY A 36 0.47 0.53 4.46
C GLY A 36 -0.02 1.45 3.34
N THR A 37 -1.21 2.03 3.50
CA THR A 37 -1.74 3.03 2.57
C THR A 37 -0.91 4.31 2.59
N ALA A 38 -0.54 4.80 3.78
CA ALA A 38 0.29 6.00 3.92
C ALA A 38 1.70 5.81 3.35
N VAL A 39 2.34 4.65 3.63
CA VAL A 39 3.66 4.28 3.11
C VAL A 39 3.60 4.04 1.61
N GLY A 40 2.55 3.38 1.10
CA GLY A 40 2.32 3.17 -0.32
C GLY A 40 2.12 4.48 -1.08
N LEU A 41 1.39 5.44 -0.52
CA LEU A 41 1.24 6.79 -1.07
C LEU A 41 2.53 7.59 -1.02
N TRP A 42 3.30 7.48 0.06
CA TRP A 42 4.57 8.20 0.20
C TRP A 42 5.64 7.66 -0.76
N GLY A 43 5.82 6.33 -0.78
CA GLY A 43 6.72 5.66 -1.71
C GLY A 43 6.27 5.81 -3.16
N GLY A 44 4.98 5.68 -3.43
CA GLY A 44 4.39 5.90 -4.74
C GLY A 44 4.57 7.33 -5.24
N ARG A 45 4.38 8.34 -4.38
CA ARG A 45 4.67 9.75 -4.73
C ARG A 45 6.16 9.99 -4.97
N ARG A 46 7.04 9.35 -4.20
CA ARG A 46 8.48 9.51 -4.36
C ARG A 46 8.98 8.88 -5.66
N LEU A 47 8.54 7.66 -5.95
CA LEU A 47 8.79 6.98 -7.21
C LEU A 47 8.16 7.73 -8.39
N ALA A 48 6.92 8.22 -8.25
CA ALA A 48 6.29 9.02 -9.30
C ALA A 48 7.08 10.30 -9.59
N ARG A 49 7.68 10.94 -8.58
CA ARG A 49 8.54 12.12 -8.76
C ARG A 49 9.83 11.77 -9.50
N GLU A 50 10.52 10.69 -9.09
CA GLU A 50 11.72 10.20 -9.77
C GLU A 50 11.44 9.75 -11.21
N TRP A 51 10.27 9.17 -11.49
CA TRP A 51 9.89 8.73 -12.83
C TRP A 51 9.32 9.84 -13.72
N LEU A 52 8.74 10.90 -13.16
CA LEU A 52 8.25 12.08 -13.91
C LEU A 52 9.36 13.11 -14.18
N GLU A 53 10.46 13.08 -13.44
CA GLU A 53 11.65 13.93 -13.67
C GLU A 53 12.67 13.30 -14.64
N SER A 54 12.36 12.17 -15.30
CA SER A 54 13.23 11.49 -16.27
C SER A 54 12.72 11.51 -17.70
#